data_AF-A0A1G8Q9J6-F1
#
_entry.id   AF-A0A1G8Q9J6-F1
#
_cell.length_a   1.000
_cell.length_b   1.000
_cell.length_c   1.000
_cell.angle_alpha   90.00
_cell.angle_beta   90.00
_cell.angle_gamma   90.00
#
_symmetry.space_group_name_H-M   'P 1'
#
loop_
_entity.id
_entity.type
_entity.pdbx_description
1 polymer ?
#
loop_
_entity_poly.entity_id
_entity_poly.type
_entity_poly.pdbx_seq_one_letter_code
_entity_poly.pdbx_strand_id
1 'polypeptide(L)'
;MSDKKFKNIKLNLGSEFKKYTKGSIIGDDKYKPDISIINSKEKVVCVIESSSTGDRKVHIGEMFQSHKFYCDEEIKGDLIISLAGSSKNSPRPDTSYKYLKPYFDFIKKESKIGLKRVHLIEQDDFIKLQNDGVKLLDEKFINKCTTLD
;
A
#
# COMPACT_ATOMS: atom_id res chain seq x y z
N MET A 1 -10.70 1.98 -12.98
CA MET A 1 -10.38 3.42 -12.86
C MET A 1 -9.07 3.69 -13.61
N SER A 2 -8.86 4.88 -14.19
CA SER A 2 -7.56 5.21 -14.80
C SER A 2 -6.51 5.51 -13.74
N ASP A 3 -5.25 5.23 -14.06
CA ASP A 3 -4.09 5.48 -13.19
C ASP A 3 -4.04 6.93 -12.67
N LYS A 4 -4.18 7.90 -13.59
CA LYS A 4 -4.24 9.34 -13.24
C LYS A 4 -5.37 9.65 -12.26
N LYS A 5 -6.53 8.99 -12.37
CA LYS A 5 -7.66 9.21 -11.46
C LYS A 5 -7.38 8.59 -10.09
N PHE A 6 -6.76 7.40 -10.03
CA PHE A 6 -6.35 6.77 -8.78
C PHE A 6 -5.38 7.67 -8.00
N LYS A 7 -4.28 8.10 -8.63
CA LYS A 7 -3.25 8.95 -7.99
C LYS A 7 -3.81 10.26 -7.43
N ASN A 8 -4.89 10.78 -8.04
CA ASN A 8 -5.55 12.02 -7.64
C ASN A 8 -6.73 11.86 -6.68
N ILE A 9 -7.00 10.66 -6.19
CA ILE A 9 -8.01 10.45 -5.15
C ILE A 9 -7.74 11.35 -3.93
N LYS A 10 -8.83 11.93 -3.39
CA LYS A 10 -8.79 12.63 -2.11
C LYS A 10 -8.73 11.57 -1.01
N LEU A 11 -7.68 11.60 -0.21
CA LEU A 11 -7.51 10.71 0.94
C LEU A 11 -7.92 11.44 2.21
N ASN A 12 -8.67 10.79 3.10
CA ASN A 12 -8.82 11.30 4.45
C ASN A 12 -7.66 10.79 5.31
N LEU A 13 -6.66 11.63 5.53
CA LEU A 13 -5.43 11.27 6.24
C LEU A 13 -5.46 11.66 7.74
N GLY A 14 -6.46 12.45 8.16
CA GLY A 14 -6.44 13.16 9.44
C GLY A 14 -5.38 14.29 9.46
N SER A 15 -5.05 14.78 10.66
CA SER A 15 -4.08 15.88 10.87
C SER A 15 -2.62 15.44 10.93
N GLU A 16 -2.38 14.16 11.22
CA GLU A 16 -1.03 13.59 11.48
C GLU A 16 -0.24 13.32 10.18
N PHE A 17 -0.95 13.18 9.07
CA PHE A 17 -0.41 12.66 7.82
C PHE A 17 -0.75 13.57 6.65
N LYS A 18 0.20 13.69 5.71
CA LYS A 18 0.00 14.41 4.45
C LYS A 18 0.40 13.53 3.26
N LYS A 19 -0.33 13.66 2.17
CA LYS A 19 0.06 13.05 0.88
C LYS A 19 1.35 13.72 0.42
N TYR A 20 2.39 12.93 0.17
CA TYR A 20 3.71 13.42 -0.21
C TYR A 20 3.87 13.43 -1.73
N THR A 21 3.85 12.27 -2.38
CA THR A 21 3.93 12.15 -3.84
C THR A 21 2.74 11.43 -4.45
N LYS A 22 2.59 11.61 -5.77
CA LYS A 22 1.58 10.97 -6.63
C LYS A 22 2.27 10.37 -7.86
N GLY A 23 2.95 9.24 -7.71
CA GLY A 23 3.77 8.68 -8.78
C GLY A 23 5.04 9.50 -9.02
N SER A 24 5.75 9.86 -7.96
CA SER A 24 7.09 10.45 -8.04
C SER A 24 8.07 9.64 -7.22
N ILE A 25 9.36 9.77 -7.56
CA ILE A 25 10.45 9.07 -6.88
C ILE A 25 10.51 9.52 -5.42
N ILE A 26 10.62 8.57 -4.49
CA ILE A 26 10.74 8.84 -3.04
C ILE A 26 12.03 8.32 -2.40
N GLY A 27 12.92 7.66 -3.16
CA GLY A 27 14.21 7.17 -2.67
C GLY A 27 15.23 7.04 -3.81
N ASP A 28 16.49 6.82 -3.46
CA ASP A 28 17.63 6.88 -4.40
C ASP A 28 17.55 5.83 -5.52
N ASP A 29 16.90 4.69 -5.26
CA ASP A 29 16.72 3.60 -6.22
C ASP A 29 15.57 3.82 -7.22
N LYS A 30 15.10 5.07 -7.34
CA LYS A 30 14.00 5.45 -8.23
C LYS A 30 12.68 4.75 -7.89
N TYR A 31 12.50 4.29 -6.65
CA TYR A 31 11.22 3.75 -6.19
C TYR A 31 10.13 4.81 -6.30
N LYS A 32 9.04 4.46 -6.98
CA LYS A 32 8.03 5.41 -7.47
C LYS A 32 6.62 4.85 -7.22
N PRO A 33 6.14 4.90 -5.98
CA PRO A 33 4.81 4.40 -5.67
C PRO A 33 3.72 5.28 -6.27
N ASP A 34 2.54 4.71 -6.51
CA ASP A 34 1.40 5.49 -7.01
C ASP A 34 1.06 6.66 -6.08
N ILE A 35 1.08 6.42 -4.77
CA ILE A 35 0.91 7.44 -3.74
C ILE A 35 1.87 7.16 -2.58
N SER A 36 2.49 8.20 -2.04
CA SER A 36 3.20 8.14 -0.76
C SER A 36 2.60 9.10 0.27
N ILE A 37 2.71 8.74 1.54
CA ILE A 37 2.16 9.49 2.68
C ILE A 37 3.26 9.68 3.70
N ILE A 38 3.42 10.91 4.18
CA ILE A 38 4.41 11.25 5.21
C ILE A 38 3.74 11.70 6.50
N ASN A 39 4.43 11.50 7.61
CA ASN A 39 4.01 11.98 8.93
C ASN A 39 4.49 13.42 9.21
N SER A 40 4.22 13.92 10.42
CA SER A 40 4.67 15.23 10.90
C SER A 40 6.19 15.43 10.94
N LYS A 41 6.97 14.33 10.93
CA LYS A 41 8.44 14.32 10.85
C LYS A 41 8.95 14.18 9.40
N GLU A 42 8.07 14.32 8.42
CA GLU A 42 8.36 14.19 6.99
C GLU A 42 8.90 12.83 6.54
N LYS A 43 8.70 11.78 7.34
CA LYS A 43 9.06 10.41 6.98
C LYS A 43 7.91 9.73 6.26
N VAL A 44 8.21 9.02 5.16
CA VAL A 44 7.22 8.26 4.39
C VAL A 44 6.79 7.05 5.21
N VAL A 45 5.57 7.08 5.75
CA VAL A 45 5.05 6.03 6.64
C VAL A 45 4.09 5.07 5.96
N CYS A 46 3.60 5.43 4.77
CA CYS A 46 2.73 4.57 3.99
C CYS A 46 2.89 4.85 2.49
N VAL A 47 2.89 3.78 1.71
CA VAL A 47 2.79 3.82 0.24
C VAL A 47 1.56 3.05 -0.20
N ILE A 48 0.94 3.50 -1.30
CA ILE A 48 -0.26 2.89 -1.86
C ILE A 48 0.01 2.60 -3.32
N GLU A 49 -0.26 1.36 -3.74
CA GLU A 49 -0.18 0.91 -5.12
C GLU A 49 -1.54 0.46 -5.62
N SER A 50 -1.92 0.86 -6.84
CA SER A 50 -3.06 0.28 -7.55
C SER A 50 -2.57 -0.87 -8.43
N SER A 51 -3.15 -2.05 -8.27
CA SER A 51 -2.83 -3.18 -9.14
C SER A 51 -4.07 -3.72 -9.84
N SER A 52 -4.08 -3.68 -11.17
CA SER A 52 -5.15 -4.29 -11.98
C SER A 52 -4.90 -5.76 -12.35
N THR A 53 -3.69 -6.27 -12.07
CA THR A 53 -3.25 -7.61 -12.43
C THR A 53 -3.31 -8.57 -11.25
N GLY A 54 -3.74 -9.81 -11.51
CA GLY A 54 -3.66 -10.94 -10.58
C GLY A 54 -2.29 -11.64 -10.59
N ASP A 55 -1.30 -11.10 -11.31
CA ASP A 55 0.06 -11.65 -11.32
C ASP A 55 0.75 -11.42 -9.97
N ARG A 56 0.94 -12.52 -9.24
CA ARG A 56 1.62 -12.54 -7.94
C ARG A 56 2.99 -11.87 -7.97
N LYS A 57 3.72 -11.95 -9.09
CA LYS A 57 5.08 -11.40 -9.18
C LYS A 57 5.08 -9.89 -9.02
N VAL A 58 4.05 -9.22 -9.52
CA VAL A 58 3.90 -7.77 -9.38
C VAL A 58 3.73 -7.41 -7.91
N HIS A 59 2.77 -8.03 -7.21
CA HIS A 59 2.53 -7.71 -5.80
C HIS A 59 3.72 -8.04 -4.90
N ILE A 60 4.41 -9.15 -5.18
CA ILE A 60 5.65 -9.51 -4.49
C ILE A 60 6.71 -8.43 -4.73
N GLY A 61 6.85 -7.96 -5.98
CA GLY A 61 7.74 -6.86 -6.33
C GLY A 61 7.44 -5.58 -5.55
N GLU A 62 6.19 -5.13 -5.51
CA GLU A 62 5.75 -3.95 -4.75
C GLU A 62 6.09 -4.09 -3.26
N MET A 63 5.88 -5.28 -2.70
CA MET A 63 6.20 -5.57 -1.31
C MET A 63 7.70 -5.50 -1.01
N PHE A 64 8.55 -6.06 -1.87
CA PHE A 64 10.00 -5.99 -1.68
C PHE A 64 10.56 -4.59 -1.93
N GLN A 65 10.03 -3.85 -2.90
CA GLN A 65 10.45 -2.47 -3.17
C GLN A 65 10.12 -1.54 -2.00
N SER A 66 8.89 -1.62 -1.48
CA SER A 66 8.50 -0.85 -0.29
C SER A 66 9.29 -1.27 0.95
N HIS A 67 9.50 -2.57 1.18
CA HIS A 67 10.34 -3.06 2.29
C HIS A 67 11.76 -2.51 2.20
N LYS A 68 12.40 -2.64 1.04
CA LYS A 68 13.77 -2.13 0.82
C LYS A 68 13.83 -0.63 1.10
N PHE A 69 12.92 0.15 0.51
CA PHE A 69 12.86 1.60 0.73
C PHE A 69 12.77 1.95 2.22
N TYR A 70 11.89 1.29 2.97
CA TYR A 70 11.76 1.52 4.41
C TYR A 70 12.99 1.10 5.20
N CYS A 71 13.71 0.05 4.77
CA CYS A 71 14.98 -0.35 5.37
C CYS A 71 16.08 0.70 5.12
N ASP A 72 16.19 1.21 3.88
CA ASP A 72 17.18 2.25 3.54
C ASP A 72 16.94 3.54 4.34
N GLU A 73 15.67 3.88 4.57
CA GLU A 73 15.27 5.03 5.37
C GLU A 73 15.29 4.79 6.88
N GLU A 74 15.63 3.58 7.33
CA GLU A 74 15.62 3.14 8.73
C GLU A 74 14.27 3.37 9.45
N ILE A 75 13.16 3.20 8.72
CA ILE A 75 11.79 3.41 9.24
C ILE A 75 10.93 2.17 9.13
N LYS A 76 9.76 2.24 9.78
CA LYS A 76 8.67 1.28 9.59
C LYS A 76 7.53 1.95 8.85
N GLY A 77 7.00 1.29 7.83
CA GLY A 77 5.86 1.80 7.06
C GLY A 77 4.91 0.71 6.60
N ASP A 78 3.72 1.13 6.21
CA ASP A 78 2.64 0.26 5.78
C ASP A 78 2.48 0.33 4.24
N LEU A 79 2.32 -0.81 3.57
CA LEU A 79 1.95 -0.88 2.15
C LEU A 79 0.45 -1.11 2.03
N ILE A 80 -0.22 -0.35 1.17
CA ILE A 80 -1.60 -0.61 0.78
C ILE A 80 -1.62 -1.02 -0.69
N ILE A 81 -2.17 -2.19 -1.00
CA ILE A 81 -2.40 -2.61 -2.40
C ILE A 81 -3.90 -2.55 -2.67
N SER A 82 -4.29 -1.57 -3.48
CA SER A 82 -5.64 -1.41 -4.02
C SER A 82 -5.81 -2.31 -5.24
N LEU A 83 -6.47 -3.45 -5.04
CA LEU A 83 -6.69 -4.48 -6.05
C LEU A 83 -7.84 -4.07 -6.97
N ALA A 84 -7.52 -3.81 -8.23
CA ALA A 84 -8.45 -3.35 -9.24
C ALA A 84 -8.84 -4.46 -10.21
N GLY A 85 -10.11 -4.51 -10.58
CA GLY A 85 -10.57 -5.28 -11.73
C GLY A 85 -11.83 -6.08 -11.45
N SER A 86 -12.55 -6.41 -12.53
CA SER A 86 -13.84 -7.08 -12.50
C SER A 86 -13.84 -8.41 -13.27
N SER A 87 -12.66 -8.87 -13.70
CA SER A 87 -12.50 -10.09 -14.51
C SER A 87 -12.31 -11.32 -13.62
N LYS A 88 -12.48 -12.51 -14.21
CA LYS A 88 -12.19 -13.80 -13.52
C LYS A 88 -10.75 -13.88 -12.99
N ASN A 89 -9.80 -13.21 -13.65
CA ASN A 89 -8.38 -13.19 -13.29
C ASN A 89 -7.97 -11.94 -12.51
N SER A 90 -8.95 -11.13 -12.07
CA SER A 90 -8.66 -9.95 -11.28
C SER A 90 -8.06 -10.32 -9.92
N PRO A 91 -7.12 -9.50 -9.41
CA PRO A 91 -6.54 -9.74 -8.11
C PRO A 91 -7.61 -9.71 -7.04
N ARG A 92 -7.56 -10.68 -6.11
CA ARG A 92 -8.48 -10.75 -4.96
C ARG A 92 -7.68 -10.70 -3.66
N PRO A 93 -8.20 -10.09 -2.59
CA PRO A 93 -7.50 -10.00 -1.31
C PRO A 93 -7.02 -11.35 -0.80
N ASP A 94 -7.88 -12.38 -0.75
CA ASP A 94 -7.52 -13.70 -0.21
C ASP A 94 -6.43 -14.41 -1.02
N THR A 95 -6.49 -14.32 -2.34
CA THR A 95 -5.48 -14.92 -3.23
C THR A 95 -4.16 -14.20 -3.10
N SER A 96 -4.19 -12.86 -3.09
CA SER A 96 -2.98 -12.03 -2.94
C SER A 96 -2.35 -12.23 -1.56
N TYR A 97 -3.16 -12.38 -0.51
CA TYR A 97 -2.71 -12.73 0.83
C TYR A 97 -1.91 -14.03 0.83
N LYS A 98 -2.46 -15.10 0.24
CA LYS A 98 -1.77 -16.41 0.16
C LYS A 98 -0.45 -16.33 -0.59
N TYR A 99 -0.39 -15.50 -1.64
CA TYR A 99 0.84 -15.31 -2.40
C TYR A 99 1.90 -14.50 -1.65
N LEU A 100 1.48 -13.48 -0.89
CA LEU A 100 2.40 -12.57 -0.20
C LEU A 100 2.86 -13.09 1.16
N LYS A 101 2.00 -13.82 1.90
CA LYS A 101 2.27 -14.25 3.29
C LYS A 101 3.64 -14.91 3.49
N PRO A 102 4.09 -15.88 2.67
CA PRO A 102 5.39 -16.52 2.91
C PRO A 102 6.57 -15.54 2.79
N TYR A 103 6.48 -14.57 1.89
CA TYR A 103 7.53 -13.57 1.68
C TYR A 103 7.47 -12.45 2.71
N PHE A 104 6.26 -12.07 3.14
CA PHE A 104 6.08 -11.14 4.26
C PHE A 104 6.68 -11.73 5.54
N ASP A 105 6.44 -13.01 5.83
CA ASP A 105 7.02 -13.72 6.98
C ASP A 105 8.54 -13.78 6.91
N PHE A 106 9.09 -14.04 5.71
CA PHE A 106 10.52 -13.98 5.47
C PHE A 106 11.08 -12.58 5.77
N ILE A 107 10.48 -11.53 5.21
CA ILE A 107 10.86 -10.13 5.46
C ILE A 107 10.86 -9.79 6.96
N LYS A 108 9.80 -10.18 7.69
CA LYS A 108 9.66 -9.90 9.12
C LYS A 108 10.64 -10.67 9.99
N LYS A 109 11.15 -11.80 9.53
CA LYS A 109 12.19 -12.56 10.20
C LYS A 109 13.57 -11.92 10.02
N GLU A 110 13.86 -11.42 8.83
CA GLU A 110 15.18 -10.91 8.46
C GLU A 110 15.44 -9.47 8.94
N SER A 111 14.39 -8.66 9.14
CA SER A 111 14.57 -7.26 9.54
C SER A 111 13.60 -6.80 10.62
N LYS A 112 14.13 -6.00 11.56
CA LYS A 112 13.34 -5.28 12.57
C LYS A 112 12.84 -3.93 12.07
N ILE A 113 13.35 -3.43 10.96
CA ILE A 113 12.94 -2.22 10.25
C ILE A 113 12.32 -2.60 8.89
N GLY A 114 11.79 -1.64 8.15
CA GLY A 114 11.19 -1.91 6.86
C GLY A 114 9.67 -2.03 6.91
N LEU A 115 9.12 -2.81 6.00
CA LEU A 115 7.68 -3.04 5.89
C LEU A 115 7.07 -3.60 7.20
N LYS A 116 6.11 -2.88 7.74
CA LYS A 116 5.43 -3.19 9.01
C LYS A 116 4.19 -4.03 8.77
N ARG A 117 3.32 -3.62 7.85
CA ARG A 117 2.08 -4.29 7.44
C ARG A 117 1.84 -4.15 5.94
N VAL A 118 1.05 -5.07 5.40
CA VAL A 118 0.45 -4.95 4.06
C VAL A 118 -1.06 -5.04 4.17
N HIS A 119 -1.77 -4.04 3.63
CA HIS A 119 -3.21 -4.00 3.57
C HIS A 119 -3.69 -4.26 2.14
N LEU A 120 -4.45 -5.32 1.95
CA LEU A 120 -5.04 -5.69 0.67
C LEU A 120 -6.51 -5.30 0.69
N ILE A 121 -6.94 -4.50 -0.29
CA ILE A 121 -8.31 -4.00 -0.36
C ILE A 121 -8.79 -3.96 -1.80
N GLU A 122 -10.04 -4.36 -2.02
CA GLU A 122 -10.71 -4.18 -3.32
C GLU A 122 -10.79 -2.68 -3.64
N GLN A 123 -10.46 -2.28 -4.87
CA GLN A 123 -10.38 -0.86 -5.24
C GLN A 123 -11.72 -0.13 -5.03
N ASP A 124 -12.84 -0.80 -5.28
CA ASP A 124 -14.16 -0.20 -5.11
C ASP A 124 -14.46 0.07 -3.62
N ASP A 125 -14.05 -0.84 -2.74
CA ASP A 125 -14.14 -0.64 -1.29
C ASP A 125 -13.21 0.49 -0.83
N PHE A 126 -11.98 0.54 -1.34
CA PHE A 126 -11.05 1.63 -1.05
C PHE A 126 -11.63 2.99 -1.42
N ILE A 127 -12.16 3.13 -2.65
CA ILE A 127 -12.78 4.37 -3.12
C ILE A 127 -13.99 4.73 -2.26
N LYS A 128 -14.85 3.75 -1.97
CA LYS A 128 -16.04 3.97 -1.14
C LYS A 128 -15.67 4.51 0.23
N LEU A 129 -14.71 3.90 0.91
CA LEU A 129 -14.24 4.36 2.22
C LEU A 129 -13.69 5.80 2.16
N GLN A 130 -12.91 6.14 1.14
CA GLN A 130 -12.36 7.49 1.01
C GLN A 130 -13.44 8.54 0.69
N ASN A 131 -14.44 8.19 -0.11
CA ASN A 131 -15.60 9.05 -0.38
C ASN A 131 -16.48 9.24 0.85
N ASP A 132 -16.64 8.20 1.66
CA ASP A 132 -17.37 8.23 2.94
C ASP A 132 -16.59 8.96 4.05
N GLY A 133 -15.39 9.48 3.75
CA GLY A 133 -14.56 10.20 4.69
C GLY A 133 -13.97 9.31 5.79
N VAL A 134 -13.80 8.01 5.55
CA VAL A 134 -13.13 7.10 6.49
C VAL A 134 -11.63 7.40 6.50
N LYS A 135 -11.05 7.56 7.69
CA LYS A 135 -9.65 7.93 7.83
C LYS A 135 -8.78 6.74 7.41
N LEU A 136 -7.78 6.99 6.58
CA LEU A 136 -6.86 5.96 6.13
C LEU A 136 -6.14 5.33 7.33
N LEU A 137 -6.05 4.00 7.34
CA LEU A 137 -5.48 3.20 8.43
C LEU A 137 -6.20 3.35 9.79
N ASP A 138 -7.41 3.90 9.83
CA ASP A 138 -8.28 3.77 11.00
C ASP A 138 -8.85 2.35 11.12
N GLU A 139 -9.51 2.06 12.23
CA GLU A 139 -10.09 0.74 12.50
C GLU A 139 -11.11 0.34 11.42
N LYS A 140 -11.95 1.27 10.96
CA LYS A 140 -12.98 1.00 9.95
C LYS A 140 -12.35 0.66 8.59
N PHE A 141 -11.25 1.31 8.23
CA PHE A 141 -10.47 1.01 7.04
C PHE A 141 -9.79 -0.35 7.16
N ILE A 142 -9.09 -0.60 8.27
CA ILE A 142 -8.36 -1.86 8.50
C ILE A 142 -9.31 -3.06 8.50
N ASN A 143 -10.49 -2.93 9.12
CA ASN A 143 -11.51 -3.99 9.15
C ASN A 143 -12.05 -4.37 7.77
N LYS A 144 -11.86 -3.51 6.76
CA LYS A 144 -12.22 -3.80 5.37
C LYS A 144 -11.08 -4.43 4.56
N CYS A 145 -9.86 -4.43 5.11
CA CYS A 145 -8.68 -4.95 4.46
C CYS A 145 -8.39 -6.38 4.90
N THR A 146 -7.87 -7.20 3.97
CA THR A 146 -7.12 -8.40 4.35
C THR A 146 -5.69 -7.96 4.68
N THR A 147 -5.27 -8.12 5.94
CA THR A 147 -4.01 -7.56 6.43
C THR A 147 -2.96 -8.64 6.72
N LEU A 148 -1.71 -8.36 6.33
CA LEU A 148 -0.50 -9.07 6.73
C LEU A 148 0.21 -8.23 7.80
N ASP A 149 0.43 -8.76 9.01
CA ASP A 149 1.02 -8.05 10.15
C ASP A 149 2.13 -8.80 10.90
#